data_AF-A0A818KZW4-F1
#
_entry.id   AF-A0A818KZW4-F1
#
_cell.length_a   1.000
_cell.length_b   1.000
_cell.length_c   1.000
_cell.angle_alpha   90.00
_cell.angle_beta   90.00
_cell.angle_gamma   90.00
#
_symmetry.space_group_name_H-M   'P 1'
#
loop_
_entity.id
_entity.type
_entity.pdbx_description
1 polymer ?
#
loop_
_entity_poly.entity_id
_entity_poly.type
_entity_poly.pdbx_seq_one_letter_code
_entity_poly.pdbx_strand_id
1 'polypeptide(L)'
;IWYNNQGWPASVSFVNVFNNALLRGVLLEKNSSISIGEYGITAINHPLPETQIEIDNNIEKTVTLQLLTVICVIFALAFIPASFLVFLIDENSTTSKHLQFVSGVKGITYWSANFLWDLINYSVSIACCIIIFVAFNVQSFVSQMSFLCFFLLLFLYGFALIPLMYSINYLFKTPSTGFVIISSLNIFIGLMTTISTIILDNFQDQPDLVKVKQIVTKLFLIFPHYCLGRGLFDLRTTYQTNVMSLRY
;
A
#
# COMPACT_ATOMS: atom_id res chain seq x y z
N ILE A 1 -6.04 47.49 3.97
CA ILE A 1 -6.10 46.47 5.06
C ILE A 1 -4.72 45.84 5.14
N TRP A 2 -4.03 46.04 6.26
CA TRP A 2 -2.76 45.35 6.50
C TRP A 2 -3.08 43.99 7.09
N TYR A 3 -2.61 42.93 6.44
CA TYR A 3 -2.78 41.55 6.90
C TYR A 3 -1.50 40.76 6.73
N ASN A 4 -1.33 39.71 7.54
CA ASN A 4 -0.19 38.81 7.43
C ASN A 4 -0.47 37.75 6.35
N ASN A 5 0.41 37.65 5.35
CA ASN A 5 0.27 36.70 4.23
C ASN A 5 0.74 35.26 4.56
N GLN A 6 1.14 34.98 5.80
CA GLN A 6 1.45 33.62 6.25
C GLN A 6 0.22 32.72 6.32
N GLY A 7 -0.96 33.28 6.58
CA GLY A 7 -2.21 32.54 6.60
C GLY A 7 -2.83 32.46 5.20
N TRP A 8 -3.07 31.25 4.71
CA TRP A 8 -3.68 31.01 3.40
C TRP A 8 -5.03 31.75 3.21
N PRO A 9 -5.97 31.75 4.18
CA PRO A 9 -7.22 32.51 4.05
C PRO A 9 -7.13 33.95 4.58
N ALA A 10 -5.94 34.43 4.98
CA ALA A 10 -5.80 35.70 5.69
C ALA A 10 -6.34 36.88 4.89
N SER A 11 -5.99 36.98 3.60
CA SER A 11 -6.46 38.08 2.75
C SER A 11 -7.99 38.23 2.75
N VAL A 12 -8.70 37.12 2.52
CA VAL A 12 -10.16 37.10 2.42
C VAL A 12 -10.83 37.31 3.79
N SER A 13 -10.25 36.76 4.86
CA SER A 13 -10.81 36.91 6.20
C SER A 13 -10.73 38.35 6.71
N PHE A 14 -9.59 39.04 6.52
CA PHE A 14 -9.43 40.43 6.92
C PHE A 14 -10.29 41.40 6.08
N VAL A 15 -10.52 41.09 4.80
CA VAL A 15 -11.50 41.82 3.97
C VAL A 15 -12.92 41.66 4.50
N ASN A 16 -13.32 40.44 4.89
CA ASN A 16 -14.65 40.22 5.47
C ASN A 16 -14.84 40.96 6.81
N VAL A 17 -13.81 40.97 7.67
CA VAL A 17 -13.82 41.73 8.93
C VAL A 17 -13.94 43.23 8.67
N PHE A 18 -13.20 43.76 7.71
CA PHE A 18 -13.28 45.18 7.34
C PHE A 18 -14.67 45.55 6.80
N ASN A 19 -15.24 44.74 5.91
CA ASN A 19 -16.59 44.96 5.38
C ASN A 19 -17.66 44.91 6.49
N ASN A 20 -17.51 44.00 7.45
CA ASN A 20 -18.37 43.95 8.64
C ASN A 20 -18.22 45.18 9.53
N ALA A 21 -17.01 45.69 9.71
CA ALA A 21 -16.77 46.91 10.47
C ALA A 21 -17.41 48.14 9.78
N LEU A 22 -17.30 48.23 8.46
CA LEU A 22 -17.93 49.29 7.67
C LEU A 22 -19.46 49.22 7.74
N LEU A 23 -20.05 48.02 7.58
CA LEU A 23 -21.49 47.80 7.73
C LEU A 23 -21.99 48.31 9.09
N ARG A 24 -21.29 47.95 10.17
CA ARG A 24 -21.63 48.37 11.54
C ARG A 24 -21.46 49.88 11.75
N GLY A 25 -20.43 50.49 11.15
CA GLY A 25 -20.22 51.94 11.21
C GLY A 25 -21.38 52.74 10.59
N VAL A 26 -21.85 52.32 9.41
CA VAL A 26 -22.98 52.99 8.72
C VAL A 26 -24.32 52.78 9.45
N LEU A 27 -24.53 51.60 10.05
CA LEU A 27 -25.76 51.31 10.80
C LEU A 27 -25.88 52.17 12.06
N LEU A 28 -24.77 52.40 12.77
CA LEU A 28 -24.71 53.27 13.94
C LEU A 28 -25.05 54.73 13.61
N GLU A 29 -24.65 55.21 12.43
CA GLU A 29 -24.95 56.57 11.96
C GLU A 29 -26.44 56.76 11.64
N LYS A 30 -27.10 55.72 11.12
CA LYS A 30 -28.51 55.80 10.71
C LYS A 30 -29.51 55.58 11.85
N ASN A 31 -29.25 54.69 12.81
CA ASN A 31 -30.17 54.38 13.91
C ASN A 31 -29.41 53.84 15.13
N SER A 32 -29.41 54.60 16.23
CA SER A 32 -28.69 54.29 17.47
C SER A 32 -29.34 53.21 18.37
N SER A 33 -30.53 52.72 18.01
CA SER A 33 -31.28 51.70 18.76
C SER A 33 -31.11 50.26 18.22
N ILE A 34 -30.33 50.07 17.14
CA ILE A 34 -30.14 48.75 16.51
C ILE A 34 -29.04 47.95 17.24
N SER A 35 -29.32 46.71 17.57
CA SER A 35 -28.35 45.75 18.14
C SER A 35 -27.28 45.36 17.10
N ILE A 36 -26.08 45.93 17.24
CA ILE A 36 -24.93 45.73 16.34
C ILE A 36 -24.50 44.26 16.20
N GLY A 37 -24.83 43.43 17.18
CA GLY A 37 -24.50 42.00 17.21
C GLY A 37 -25.35 41.14 16.26
N GLU A 38 -26.53 41.61 15.84
CA GLU A 38 -27.46 40.83 15.00
C GLU A 38 -27.14 40.92 13.51
N TYR A 39 -26.36 41.91 13.10
CA TYR A 39 -26.00 42.16 11.70
C TYR A 39 -24.55 41.79 11.43
N GLY A 40 -24.34 40.88 10.48
CA GLY A 40 -23.03 40.44 10.04
C GLY A 40 -23.08 39.71 8.70
N ILE A 41 -22.01 39.86 7.93
CA ILE A 41 -21.77 39.20 6.66
C ILE A 41 -20.75 38.08 6.90
N THR A 42 -21.08 36.86 6.50
CA THR A 42 -20.17 35.72 6.53
C THR A 42 -19.73 35.38 5.12
N ALA A 43 -18.43 35.40 4.87
CA ALA A 43 -17.85 34.91 3.62
C ALA A 43 -17.47 33.44 3.79
N ILE A 44 -18.01 32.57 2.93
CA ILE A 44 -17.70 31.13 2.91
C ILE A 44 -16.96 30.86 1.60
N ASN A 45 -15.74 30.32 1.69
CA ASN A 45 -15.04 29.82 0.52
C ASN A 45 -15.46 28.38 0.27
N HIS A 46 -16.26 28.17 -0.78
CA HIS A 46 -16.61 26.84 -1.26
C HIS A 46 -16.00 26.68 -2.65
N PRO A 47 -14.91 25.89 -2.81
CA PRO A 47 -14.28 25.71 -4.10
C PRO A 47 -15.25 25.04 -5.08
N LEU A 48 -15.07 25.36 -6.35
CA LEU A 48 -15.82 24.72 -7.43
C LEU A 48 -15.44 23.24 -7.54
N PRO A 49 -16.32 22.39 -8.10
CA PRO A 49 -15.95 21.02 -8.45
C PRO A 49 -14.74 20.99 -9.37
N GLU A 50 -13.82 20.06 -9.12
CA GLU A 50 -12.58 19.90 -9.90
C GLU A 50 -12.90 19.64 -11.38
N THR A 51 -12.09 20.20 -12.27
CA THR A 51 -12.14 19.88 -13.70
C THR A 51 -11.49 18.52 -13.98
N GLN A 52 -11.81 17.89 -15.11
CA GLN A 52 -11.22 16.60 -15.49
C GLN A 52 -9.68 16.63 -15.47
N ILE A 53 -9.07 17.72 -15.94
CA ILE A 53 -7.61 17.91 -15.97
C ILE A 53 -7.02 17.98 -14.55
N GLU A 54 -7.74 18.58 -13.61
CA GLU A 54 -7.29 18.69 -12.20
C GLU A 54 -7.44 17.36 -11.47
N ILE A 55 -8.50 16.60 -11.77
CA ILE A 55 -8.70 15.23 -11.31
C ILE A 55 -7.56 14.33 -11.79
N ASP A 56 -7.18 14.41 -13.07
CA ASP A 56 -6.09 13.61 -13.65
C ASP A 56 -4.74 13.91 -12.95
N ASN A 57 -4.41 15.19 -12.75
CA ASN A 57 -3.21 15.60 -12.02
C ASN A 57 -3.21 15.12 -10.55
N ASN A 58 -4.37 15.14 -9.90
CA ASN A 58 -4.53 14.62 -8.54
C ASN A 58 -4.42 13.09 -8.50
N ILE A 59 -4.91 12.39 -9.53
CA ILE A 59 -4.75 10.95 -9.69
C ILE A 59 -3.25 10.60 -9.82
N GLU A 60 -2.48 11.28 -10.67
CA GLU A 60 -1.05 11.01 -10.85
C GLU A 60 -0.24 11.16 -9.55
N LYS A 61 -0.48 12.25 -8.80
CA LYS A 61 0.14 12.45 -7.47
C LYS A 61 -0.25 11.33 -6.52
N THR A 62 -1.52 10.93 -6.54
CA THR A 62 -2.01 9.84 -5.70
C THR A 62 -1.34 8.53 -6.07
N VAL A 63 -1.25 8.17 -7.36
CA VAL A 63 -0.59 6.97 -7.92
C VAL A 63 0.83 6.84 -7.40
N THR A 64 1.60 7.93 -7.38
CA THR A 64 2.98 7.93 -6.88
C THR A 64 3.07 7.50 -5.40
N LEU A 65 2.17 8.00 -4.55
CA LEU A 65 2.09 7.59 -3.13
C LEU A 65 1.67 6.12 -2.98
N GLN A 66 0.85 5.60 -3.92
CA GLN A 66 0.46 4.19 -3.95
C GLN A 66 1.65 3.30 -4.24
N LEU A 67 2.43 3.66 -5.26
CA LEU A 67 3.63 2.93 -5.65
C LEU A 67 4.62 2.85 -4.51
N LEU A 68 4.87 3.96 -3.82
CA LEU A 68 5.75 3.98 -2.65
C LEU A 68 5.26 3.02 -1.57
N THR A 69 3.95 3.03 -1.27
CA THR A 69 3.37 2.13 -0.27
C THR A 69 3.53 0.66 -0.65
N VAL A 70 3.25 0.31 -1.92
CA VAL A 70 3.40 -1.06 -2.44
C VAL A 70 4.85 -1.53 -2.36
N ILE A 71 5.80 -0.68 -2.78
CA ILE A 71 7.25 -0.95 -2.72
C ILE A 71 7.70 -1.21 -1.28
N CYS A 72 7.26 -0.39 -0.32
CA CYS A 72 7.57 -0.59 1.10
C CYS A 72 7.04 -1.93 1.63
N VAL A 73 5.83 -2.34 1.24
CA VAL A 73 5.26 -3.63 1.67
C VAL A 73 5.99 -4.81 1.04
N ILE A 74 6.32 -4.74 -0.26
CA ILE A 74 7.15 -5.77 -0.93
C ILE A 74 8.49 -5.92 -0.21
N PHE A 75 9.14 -4.81 0.12
CA PHE A 75 10.41 -4.81 0.82
C PHE A 75 10.29 -5.46 2.20
N ALA A 76 9.31 -5.06 3.02
CA ALA A 76 9.11 -5.63 4.34
C ALA A 76 8.82 -7.14 4.29
N LEU A 77 7.96 -7.57 3.37
CA LEU A 77 7.55 -8.97 3.25
C LEU A 77 8.61 -9.87 2.61
N ALA A 78 9.60 -9.32 1.89
CA ALA A 78 10.68 -10.12 1.31
C ALA A 78 11.61 -10.76 2.36
N PHE A 79 11.76 -10.14 3.54
CA PHE A 79 12.68 -10.62 4.58
C PHE A 79 12.10 -11.75 5.44
N ILE A 80 10.78 -11.74 5.70
CA ILE A 80 10.15 -12.73 6.59
C ILE A 80 10.38 -14.17 6.10
N PRO A 81 10.13 -14.50 4.82
CA PRO A 81 10.29 -15.86 4.33
C PRO A 81 11.75 -16.26 4.16
N ALA A 82 12.62 -15.29 3.86
CA ALA A 82 14.06 -15.52 3.84
C ALA A 82 14.58 -15.90 5.23
N SER A 83 13.99 -15.38 6.31
CA SER A 83 14.35 -15.76 7.69
C SER A 83 14.02 -17.21 8.03
N PHE A 84 12.88 -17.74 7.57
CA PHE A 84 12.49 -19.14 7.81
C PHE A 84 13.44 -20.11 7.11
N LEU A 85 13.91 -19.72 5.92
CA LEU A 85 14.87 -20.51 5.17
C LEU A 85 16.22 -20.67 5.90
N VAL A 86 16.65 -19.69 6.69
CA VAL A 86 17.91 -19.76 7.45
C VAL A 86 17.93 -20.99 8.35
N PHE A 87 16.84 -21.24 9.07
CA PHE A 87 16.69 -22.42 9.92
C PHE A 87 16.77 -23.71 9.11
N LEU A 88 16.15 -23.73 7.93
CA LEU A 88 16.16 -24.88 7.03
C LEU A 88 17.55 -25.17 6.44
N ILE A 89 18.36 -24.15 6.16
CA ILE A 89 19.74 -24.30 5.69
C ILE A 89 20.63 -24.78 6.85
N ASP A 90 20.43 -24.23 8.04
CA ASP A 90 21.20 -24.60 9.24
C ASP A 90 20.94 -26.06 9.66
N GLU A 91 19.69 -26.53 9.52
CA GLU A 91 19.34 -27.92 9.79
C GLU A 91 20.00 -28.90 8.80
N ASN A 92 20.16 -28.47 7.55
CA ASN A 92 20.89 -29.25 6.54
C ASN A 92 22.40 -29.25 6.79
N SER A 93 22.98 -28.12 7.20
CA SER A 93 24.43 -27.98 7.45
C SER A 93 24.87 -28.77 8.69
N THR A 94 24.05 -28.79 9.74
CA THR A 94 24.28 -29.53 10.98
C THR A 94 23.90 -31.01 10.88
N THR A 95 23.31 -31.44 9.77
CA THR A 95 22.78 -32.80 9.55
C THR A 95 21.68 -33.22 10.54
N SER A 96 21.08 -32.27 11.25
CA SER A 96 20.01 -32.51 12.23
C SER A 96 18.79 -33.17 11.59
N LYS A 97 18.48 -32.80 10.34
CA LYS A 97 17.42 -33.44 9.54
C LYS A 97 17.68 -34.94 9.34
N HIS A 98 18.93 -35.34 9.12
CA HIS A 98 19.30 -36.75 8.99
C HIS A 98 19.10 -37.49 10.32
N LEU A 99 19.48 -36.87 11.45
CA LEU A 99 19.26 -37.45 12.77
C LEU A 99 17.78 -37.69 13.07
N GLN A 100 16.90 -36.76 12.68
CA GLN A 100 15.45 -36.92 12.82
C GLN A 100 14.90 -38.08 11.97
N PHE A 101 15.44 -38.27 10.75
CA PHE A 101 15.08 -39.43 9.92
C PHE A 101 15.57 -40.76 10.51
N VAL A 102 16.79 -40.79 11.05
CA VAL A 102 17.32 -41.97 11.75
C VAL A 102 16.49 -42.31 13.00
N SER A 103 15.89 -41.29 13.62
CA SER A 103 14.98 -41.45 14.78
C SER A 103 13.57 -41.95 14.40
N GLY A 104 13.32 -42.22 13.11
CA GLY A 104 12.07 -42.84 12.63
C GLY A 104 10.97 -41.85 12.21
N VAL A 105 11.26 -40.55 12.10
CA VAL A 105 10.30 -39.56 11.59
C VAL A 105 10.07 -39.76 10.09
N LYS A 106 8.81 -39.77 9.64
CA LYS A 106 8.49 -39.86 8.21
C LYS A 106 8.71 -38.50 7.53
N GLY A 107 9.14 -38.50 6.26
CA GLY A 107 9.37 -37.26 5.49
C GLY A 107 8.15 -36.35 5.40
N ILE A 108 6.96 -36.93 5.19
CA ILE A 108 5.71 -36.17 5.07
C ILE A 108 5.39 -35.42 6.38
N THR A 109 5.55 -36.08 7.53
CA THR A 109 5.25 -35.48 8.83
C THR A 109 6.21 -34.34 9.18
N TYR A 110 7.50 -34.47 8.79
CA TYR A 110 8.49 -33.42 8.97
C TYR A 110 8.14 -32.17 8.15
N TRP A 111 7.88 -32.33 6.85
CA TRP A 111 7.58 -31.19 5.98
C TRP A 111 6.25 -30.52 6.32
N SER A 112 5.22 -31.30 6.69
CA SER A 112 3.94 -30.72 7.11
C SER A 112 4.06 -29.95 8.42
N ALA A 113 4.85 -30.45 9.37
CA ALA A 113 5.07 -29.77 10.65
C ALA A 113 5.83 -28.45 10.45
N ASN A 114 6.90 -28.46 9.65
CA ASN A 114 7.66 -27.24 9.34
C ASN A 114 6.81 -26.23 8.58
N PHE A 115 6.04 -26.67 7.58
CA PHE A 115 5.15 -25.79 6.84
C PHE A 115 4.09 -25.15 7.73
N LEU A 116 3.47 -25.93 8.62
CA LEU A 116 2.48 -25.42 9.57
C LEU A 116 3.11 -24.42 10.55
N TRP A 117 4.31 -24.73 11.06
CA TRP A 117 5.06 -23.85 11.96
C TRP A 117 5.40 -22.52 11.30
N ASP A 118 5.91 -22.55 10.08
CA ASP A 118 6.23 -21.34 9.32
C ASP A 118 4.96 -20.54 8.99
N LEU A 119 3.84 -21.20 8.69
CA LEU A 119 2.56 -20.53 8.44
C LEU A 119 2.01 -19.84 9.70
N ILE A 120 2.16 -20.45 10.88
CA ILE A 120 1.78 -19.83 12.16
C ILE A 120 2.66 -18.60 12.43
N ASN A 121 3.97 -18.70 12.27
CA ASN A 121 4.88 -17.56 12.46
C ASN A 121 4.62 -16.45 11.42
N TYR A 122 4.31 -16.82 10.19
CA TYR A 122 3.94 -15.87 9.14
C TYR A 122 2.63 -15.14 9.47
N SER A 123 1.65 -15.82 10.08
CA SER A 123 0.38 -15.21 10.49
C SER A 123 0.56 -14.06 11.48
N VAL A 124 1.56 -14.15 12.38
CA VAL A 124 1.93 -13.07 13.30
C VAL A 124 2.43 -11.84 12.53
N SER A 125 3.24 -12.07 11.49
CA SER A 125 3.74 -10.97 10.66
C SER A 125 2.64 -10.29 9.84
N ILE A 126 1.68 -11.07 9.31
CA ILE A 126 0.50 -10.52 8.64
C ILE A 126 -0.34 -9.70 9.60
N ALA A 127 -0.59 -10.20 10.81
CA ALA A 127 -1.35 -9.48 11.84
C ALA A 127 -0.69 -8.14 12.17
N CYS A 128 0.64 -8.11 12.35
CA CYS A 128 1.39 -6.87 12.55
C CYS A 128 1.25 -5.91 11.36
N CYS A 129 1.37 -6.38 10.11
CA CYS A 129 1.14 -5.56 8.93
C CYS A 129 -0.27 -4.95 8.91
N ILE A 130 -1.29 -5.75 9.17
CA ILE A 130 -2.68 -5.30 9.19
C ILE A 130 -2.92 -4.25 10.29
N ILE A 131 -2.39 -4.48 11.49
CA ILE A 131 -2.50 -3.53 12.61
C ILE A 131 -1.90 -2.18 12.23
N ILE A 132 -0.75 -2.16 11.55
CA ILE A 132 -0.12 -0.93 11.07
C ILE A 132 -1.06 -0.19 10.10
N PHE A 133 -1.57 -0.88 9.08
CA PHE A 133 -2.47 -0.25 8.10
C PHE A 133 -3.79 0.25 8.70
N VAL A 134 -4.32 -0.46 9.69
CA VAL A 134 -5.52 -0.06 10.44
C VAL A 134 -5.21 1.16 11.33
N ALA A 135 -4.08 1.17 12.04
CA ALA A 135 -3.68 2.28 12.91
C ALA A 135 -3.49 3.59 12.13
N PHE A 136 -2.91 3.51 10.92
CA PHE A 136 -2.76 4.65 10.02
C PHE A 136 -4.03 5.01 9.23
N ASN A 137 -5.14 4.29 9.43
CA ASN A 137 -6.44 4.52 8.78
C ASN A 137 -6.34 4.71 7.25
N VAL A 138 -5.56 3.85 6.58
CA VAL A 138 -5.42 3.92 5.12
C VAL A 138 -6.71 3.37 4.48
N GLN A 139 -7.65 4.27 4.17
CA GLN A 139 -9.00 3.94 3.70
C GLN A 139 -9.04 2.97 2.50
N SER A 140 -8.02 2.99 1.64
CA SER A 140 -7.90 2.06 0.51
C SER A 140 -7.81 0.58 0.89
N PHE A 141 -7.25 0.28 2.08
CA PHE A 141 -7.05 -1.10 2.55
C PHE A 141 -7.97 -1.46 3.72
N VAL A 142 -8.47 -0.46 4.47
CA VAL A 142 -9.31 -0.65 5.67
C VAL A 142 -10.81 -0.65 5.35
N SER A 143 -11.22 -0.32 4.12
CA SER A 143 -12.62 -0.40 3.71
C SER A 143 -13.16 -1.84 3.81
N GLN A 144 -14.41 -2.01 4.24
CA GLN A 144 -15.03 -3.30 4.56
C GLN A 144 -15.03 -4.30 3.38
N MET A 145 -15.14 -3.82 2.14
CA MET A 145 -15.00 -4.68 0.95
C MET A 145 -13.54 -5.00 0.62
N SER A 146 -12.63 -4.03 0.73
CA SER A 146 -11.21 -4.20 0.35
C SER A 146 -10.38 -4.96 1.39
N PHE A 147 -10.80 -4.93 2.65
CA PHE A 147 -10.07 -5.52 3.77
C PHE A 147 -9.91 -7.04 3.64
N LEU A 148 -11.00 -7.74 3.27
CA LEU A 148 -10.95 -9.19 3.08
C LEU A 148 -9.99 -9.56 1.94
N CYS A 149 -10.05 -8.84 0.82
CA CYS A 149 -9.15 -9.08 -0.31
C CYS A 149 -7.68 -8.80 0.07
N PHE A 150 -7.42 -7.75 0.85
CA PHE A 150 -6.08 -7.43 1.36
C PHE A 150 -5.54 -8.53 2.27
N PHE A 151 -6.33 -8.98 3.25
CA PHE A 151 -5.97 -10.10 4.13
C PHE A 151 -5.69 -11.39 3.32
N LEU A 152 -6.59 -11.71 2.39
CA LEU A 152 -6.49 -12.91 1.57
C LEU A 152 -5.24 -12.86 0.66
N LEU A 153 -4.94 -11.71 0.08
CA LEU A 153 -3.72 -11.51 -0.72
C LEU A 153 -2.45 -11.78 0.09
N LEU A 154 -2.36 -11.25 1.32
CA LEU A 154 -1.22 -11.49 2.21
C LEU A 154 -1.12 -12.96 2.63
N PHE A 155 -2.25 -13.58 2.98
CA PHE A 155 -2.29 -14.99 3.38
C PHE A 155 -1.87 -15.93 2.24
N LEU A 156 -2.43 -15.75 1.04
CA LEU A 156 -2.08 -16.57 -0.13
C LEU A 156 -0.61 -16.36 -0.56
N TYR A 157 -0.08 -15.15 -0.39
CA TYR A 157 1.33 -14.89 -0.66
C TYR A 157 2.23 -15.75 0.23
N GLY A 158 1.99 -15.81 1.54
CA GLY A 158 2.76 -16.69 2.45
C GLY A 158 2.61 -18.15 2.08
N PHE A 159 1.38 -18.58 1.79
CA PHE A 159 1.08 -19.96 1.41
C PHE A 159 1.83 -20.40 0.14
N ALA A 160 1.94 -19.52 -0.87
CA ALA A 160 2.64 -19.82 -2.11
C ALA A 160 4.17 -19.70 -1.99
N LEU A 161 4.66 -18.77 -1.16
CA LEU A 161 6.08 -18.46 -1.10
C LEU A 161 6.86 -19.45 -0.21
N ILE A 162 6.29 -19.92 0.91
CA ILE A 162 6.97 -20.87 1.82
C ILE A 162 7.42 -22.16 1.07
N PRO A 163 6.56 -22.83 0.27
CA PRO A 163 6.97 -24.03 -0.48
C PRO A 163 8.02 -23.73 -1.56
N LEU A 164 7.93 -22.55 -2.19
CA LEU A 164 8.92 -22.12 -3.19
C LEU A 164 10.29 -21.92 -2.53
N MET A 165 10.34 -21.36 -1.32
CA MET A 165 11.57 -21.20 -0.56
C MET A 165 12.18 -22.55 -0.16
N TYR A 166 11.36 -23.52 0.25
CA TYR A 166 11.85 -24.86 0.60
C TYR A 166 12.57 -25.56 -0.57
N SER A 167 12.09 -25.31 -1.80
CA SER A 167 12.73 -25.85 -3.01
C SER A 167 14.12 -25.23 -3.25
N ILE A 168 14.29 -23.96 -2.88
CA ILE A 168 15.53 -23.19 -3.07
C ILE A 168 16.57 -23.52 -2.01
N ASN A 169 16.17 -23.99 -0.82
CA ASN A 169 17.07 -24.32 0.31
C ASN A 169 18.29 -25.15 -0.12
N TYR A 170 18.08 -26.16 -0.98
CA TYR A 170 19.14 -27.09 -1.41
C TYR A 170 20.31 -26.45 -2.18
N LEU A 171 20.13 -25.23 -2.70
CA LEU A 171 21.17 -24.50 -3.42
C LEU A 171 22.23 -23.89 -2.48
N PHE A 172 21.92 -23.74 -1.19
CA PHE A 172 22.76 -23.02 -0.23
C PHE A 172 23.32 -23.95 0.85
N LYS A 173 24.61 -23.78 1.17
CA LYS A 173 25.29 -24.53 2.24
C LYS A 173 25.51 -23.70 3.51
N THR A 174 25.55 -22.37 3.40
CA THR A 174 25.78 -21.46 4.53
C THR A 174 24.53 -20.60 4.78
N PRO A 175 23.96 -20.61 6.01
CA PRO A 175 22.68 -19.95 6.29
C PRO A 175 22.68 -18.43 6.05
N SER A 176 23.75 -17.74 6.45
CA SER A 176 23.89 -16.29 6.31
C SER A 176 23.94 -15.83 4.85
N THR A 177 24.62 -16.58 3.98
CA THR A 177 24.69 -16.24 2.54
C THR A 177 23.35 -16.49 1.87
N GLY A 178 22.66 -17.58 2.22
CA GLY A 178 21.32 -17.88 1.74
C GLY A 178 20.32 -16.78 2.07
N PHE A 179 20.35 -16.27 3.31
CA PHE A 179 19.49 -15.16 3.73
C PHE A 179 19.65 -13.93 2.83
N VAL A 180 20.89 -13.47 2.63
CA VAL A 180 21.18 -12.24 1.87
C VAL A 180 20.85 -12.41 0.39
N ILE A 181 21.24 -13.53 -0.22
CA ILE A 181 21.01 -13.79 -1.64
C ILE A 181 19.51 -13.92 -1.94
N ILE A 182 18.76 -14.60 -1.08
CA ILE A 182 17.32 -14.81 -1.32
C ILE A 182 16.51 -13.57 -1.01
N SER A 183 16.83 -12.84 0.08
CA SER A 183 16.18 -11.56 0.36
C SER A 183 16.40 -10.58 -0.80
N SER A 184 17.64 -10.48 -1.32
CA SER A 184 17.95 -9.61 -2.44
C SER A 184 17.27 -10.03 -3.74
N LEU A 185 17.22 -11.32 -4.07
CA LEU A 185 16.49 -11.83 -5.23
C LEU A 185 14.99 -11.58 -5.12
N ASN A 186 14.39 -11.81 -3.95
CA ASN A 186 12.99 -11.55 -3.68
C ASN A 186 12.63 -10.08 -3.89
N ILE A 187 13.43 -9.17 -3.33
CA ILE A 187 13.26 -7.72 -3.51
C ILE A 187 13.42 -7.36 -4.99
N PHE A 188 14.47 -7.85 -5.65
CA PHE A 188 14.74 -7.54 -7.05
C PHE A 188 13.60 -7.99 -7.97
N ILE A 189 13.15 -9.25 -7.83
CA ILE A 189 12.04 -9.80 -8.59
C ILE A 189 10.76 -9.01 -8.29
N GLY A 190 10.43 -8.78 -7.01
CA GLY A 190 9.23 -8.04 -6.63
C GLY A 190 9.18 -6.63 -7.20
N LEU A 191 10.27 -5.87 -7.06
CA LEU A 191 10.33 -4.48 -7.55
C LEU A 191 10.35 -4.40 -9.08
N MET A 192 11.22 -5.17 -9.74
CA MET A 192 11.36 -5.07 -11.20
C MET A 192 10.10 -5.51 -11.93
N THR A 193 9.47 -6.60 -11.49
CA THR A 193 8.24 -7.10 -12.13
C THR A 193 7.06 -6.17 -11.92
N THR A 194 6.89 -5.62 -10.72
CA THR A 194 5.78 -4.70 -10.41
C THR A 194 5.92 -3.39 -11.16
N ILE A 195 7.08 -2.73 -11.08
CA ILE A 195 7.37 -1.48 -11.79
C ILE A 195 7.19 -1.68 -13.30
N SER A 196 7.72 -2.77 -13.87
CA SER A 196 7.58 -3.05 -15.30
C SER A 196 6.12 -3.12 -15.74
N THR A 197 5.27 -3.83 -14.99
CA THR A 197 3.85 -3.98 -15.37
C THR A 197 3.01 -2.74 -15.14
N ILE A 198 3.38 -1.90 -14.17
CA ILE A 198 2.73 -0.61 -13.93
C ILE A 198 3.11 0.39 -15.03
N ILE A 199 4.37 0.40 -15.47
CA ILE A 199 4.78 1.21 -16.62
C ILE A 199 4.00 0.78 -17.86
N LEU A 200 3.84 -0.53 -18.08
CA LEU A 200 3.02 -1.06 -19.17
C LEU A 200 1.53 -0.67 -19.07
N ASP A 201 1.01 -0.41 -17.87
CA ASP A 201 -0.37 0.08 -17.68
C ASP A 201 -0.59 1.50 -18.18
N ASN A 202 0.46 2.31 -18.29
CA ASN A 202 0.36 3.67 -18.78
C ASN A 202 0.25 3.73 -20.32
N PHE A 203 0.57 2.65 -21.03
CA PHE A 203 0.58 2.58 -22.50
C PHE A 203 -0.60 1.78 -23.07
N GLN A 204 -1.82 2.09 -22.62
CA GLN A 204 -3.02 1.35 -23.07
C GLN A 204 -3.42 1.63 -24.53
N ASP A 205 -2.95 2.75 -25.09
CA ASP A 205 -3.32 3.18 -26.45
C ASP A 205 -2.63 2.38 -27.56
N GLN A 206 -1.60 1.59 -27.21
CA GLN A 206 -0.82 0.80 -28.18
C GLN A 206 -1.19 -0.70 -28.11
N PRO A 207 -1.86 -1.26 -29.13
CA PRO A 207 -2.37 -2.62 -29.08
C PRO A 207 -1.27 -3.70 -28.95
N ASP A 208 -0.07 -3.43 -29.45
CA ASP A 208 1.06 -4.35 -29.34
C ASP A 208 1.61 -4.42 -27.91
N LEU A 209 1.69 -3.28 -27.20
CA LEU A 209 2.13 -3.25 -25.80
C LEU A 209 1.13 -3.93 -24.87
N VAL A 210 -0.16 -3.85 -25.17
CA VAL A 210 -1.20 -4.58 -24.42
C VAL A 210 -1.01 -6.10 -24.53
N LYS A 211 -0.65 -6.62 -25.71
CA LYS A 211 -0.32 -8.05 -25.88
C LYS A 211 0.92 -8.45 -25.09
N VAL A 212 1.97 -7.62 -25.14
CA VAL A 212 3.20 -7.85 -24.36
C VAL A 212 2.89 -7.89 -22.87
N LYS A 213 2.10 -6.94 -22.36
CA LYS A 213 1.64 -6.92 -20.97
C LYS A 213 0.97 -8.23 -20.58
N GLN A 214 0.01 -8.72 -21.38
CA GLN A 214 -0.69 -9.97 -21.08
C GLN A 214 0.25 -11.17 -20.96
N ILE A 215 1.25 -11.26 -21.83
CA ILE A 215 2.26 -12.33 -21.80
C ILE A 215 3.15 -12.18 -20.55
N VAL A 216 3.64 -10.97 -20.30
CA VAL A 216 4.51 -10.66 -19.16
C VAL A 216 3.80 -10.92 -17.83
N THR A 217 2.54 -10.50 -17.68
CA THR A 217 1.74 -10.79 -16.47
C THR A 217 1.55 -12.28 -16.26
N LYS A 218 1.27 -13.06 -17.31
CA LYS A 218 1.16 -14.52 -17.22
C LYS A 218 2.48 -15.19 -16.81
N LEU A 219 3.60 -14.68 -17.30
CA LEU A 219 4.93 -15.20 -16.95
C LEU A 219 5.31 -14.84 -15.51
N PHE A 220 5.03 -13.61 -15.08
CA PHE A 220 5.37 -13.14 -13.73
C PHE A 220 4.45 -13.70 -12.63
N LEU A 221 3.27 -14.23 -12.97
CA LEU A 221 2.36 -14.92 -12.04
C LEU A 221 3.02 -16.11 -11.31
N ILE A 222 4.09 -16.68 -11.86
CA ILE A 222 4.88 -17.73 -11.20
C ILE A 222 5.56 -17.21 -9.92
N PHE A 223 5.92 -15.92 -9.88
CA PHE A 223 6.61 -15.32 -8.74
C PHE A 223 5.59 -14.73 -7.75
N PRO A 224 5.44 -15.28 -6.54
CA PRO A 224 4.45 -14.78 -5.59
C PRO A 224 4.69 -13.30 -5.19
N HIS A 225 5.94 -12.84 -5.23
CA HIS A 225 6.29 -11.42 -5.02
C HIS A 225 5.66 -10.48 -6.05
N TYR A 226 5.60 -10.89 -7.32
CA TYR A 226 4.91 -10.12 -8.35
C TYR A 226 3.41 -10.03 -8.04
N CYS A 227 2.79 -11.17 -7.74
CA CYS A 227 1.35 -11.25 -7.43
C CYS A 227 0.97 -10.37 -6.25
N LEU A 228 1.80 -10.32 -5.20
CA LEU A 228 1.58 -9.43 -4.07
C LEU A 228 1.62 -7.96 -4.47
N GLY A 229 2.70 -7.53 -5.14
CA GLY A 229 2.82 -6.12 -5.52
C GLY A 229 1.75 -5.67 -6.51
N ARG A 230 1.45 -6.53 -7.50
CA ARG A 230 0.38 -6.26 -8.48
C ARG A 230 -0.99 -6.23 -7.82
N GLY A 231 -1.29 -7.20 -6.94
CA GLY A 231 -2.56 -7.26 -6.22
C GLY A 231 -2.79 -6.05 -5.31
N LEU A 232 -1.75 -5.56 -4.61
CA LEU A 232 -1.86 -4.36 -3.79
C LEU A 232 -2.14 -3.10 -4.62
N PHE A 233 -1.49 -2.99 -5.78
CA PHE A 233 -1.73 -1.89 -6.72
C PHE A 233 -3.16 -1.94 -7.29
N ASP A 234 -3.60 -3.10 -7.76
CA ASP A 234 -4.93 -3.29 -8.35
C ASP A 234 -6.06 -3.08 -7.31
N LEU A 235 -5.86 -3.50 -6.05
CA LEU A 235 -6.81 -3.24 -4.97
C LEU A 235 -7.03 -1.75 -4.73
N ARG A 236 -5.94 -0.98 -4.72
CA ARG A 236 -6.02 0.44 -4.43
C ARG A 236 -6.59 1.24 -5.60
N THR A 237 -6.20 0.92 -6.83
CA THR A 237 -6.78 1.53 -8.03
C THR A 237 -8.29 1.26 -8.11
N THR A 238 -8.73 0.03 -7.84
CA THR A 238 -10.16 -0.34 -7.78
C THR A 238 -10.91 0.42 -6.68
N TYR A 239 -10.30 0.61 -5.51
CA TYR A 239 -10.91 1.43 -4.47
C TYR A 239 -11.06 2.90 -4.92
N GLN A 240 -10.04 3.46 -5.56
CA GLN A 240 -10.07 4.84 -6.02
C GLN A 240 -11.10 5.06 -7.12
N THR A 241 -11.22 4.14 -8.09
CA THR A 241 -12.27 4.21 -9.12
C THR A 241 -13.66 4.12 -8.51
N ASN A 242 -13.88 3.25 -7.54
CA ASN A 242 -15.16 3.15 -6.84
C ASN A 242 -15.52 4.46 -6.10
N VAL A 243 -14.56 5.08 -5.40
CA VAL A 243 -14.79 6.36 -4.72
C VAL A 243 -15.10 7.48 -5.72
N MET A 244 -14.42 7.52 -6.88
CA MET A 244 -14.71 8.51 -7.92
C MET A 244 -16.08 8.27 -8.56
N SER A 245 -16.47 7.01 -8.79
CA SER A 245 -17.79 6.70 -9.36
C SER A 245 -18.96 7.10 -8.46
N LEU A 246 -18.76 7.17 -7.14
CA LEU A 246 -19.77 7.64 -6.18
C LEU A 246 -19.85 9.17 -6.07
N ARG A 247 -18.88 9.90 -6.63
CA ARG A 247 -18.89 11.37 -6.66
C ARG A 247 -19.62 11.95 -7.88
N TYR A 248 -19.96 11.12 -8.87
CA TYR A 248 -20.74 11.46 -10.06
C TYR A 248 -22.07 10.72 -10.07
#